data_AF-A0A2V7PEI0-F1
#
_entry.id   AF-A0A2V7PEI0-F1
#
_cell.length_a   1.000
_cell.length_b   1.000
_cell.length_c   1.000
_cell.angle_alpha   90.00
_cell.angle_beta   90.00
_cell.angle_gamma   90.00
#
_symmetry.space_group_name_H-M   'P 1'
#
loop_
_entity.id
_entity.type
_entity.pdbx_description
1 polymer ?
#
loop_
_entity_poly.entity_id
_entity_poly.type
_entity_poly.pdbx_seq_one_letter_code
_entity_poly.pdbx_strand_id
1 'polypeptide(L)'
;MQFPKSFAEMLTITHTHLLSMAVIFVISGIGIALCERVTERRKRWLIAEPFGALLVSFSAMWLMRYVDAHFSWLLEASSAVLAMTFYLQSYLILRELRDEPT
;
A
#
# COMPACT_ATOMS: atom_id res chain seq x y z
N MET A 1 5.34 29.91 2.97
CA MET A 1 4.77 29.44 4.25
C MET A 1 4.45 27.96 4.14
N GLN A 2 5.30 27.10 4.68
CA GLN A 2 4.86 25.93 5.44
C GLN A 2 5.97 25.69 6.46
N PHE A 3 5.66 25.92 7.73
CA PHE A 3 6.57 25.58 8.81
C PHE A 3 6.96 24.11 8.65
N PRO A 4 8.23 23.75 8.87
CA PRO A 4 8.67 22.38 8.68
C PRO A 4 7.83 21.50 9.62
N LYS A 5 7.04 20.56 9.06
CA LYS A 5 6.04 19.78 9.80
C LYS A 5 6.61 19.33 11.14
N SER A 6 5.90 19.65 12.20
CA SER A 6 6.23 19.24 13.56
C SER A 6 6.18 17.73 13.69
N PHE A 7 6.85 17.20 14.70
CA PHE A 7 6.82 15.77 15.00
C PHE A 7 5.38 15.27 15.22
N ALA A 8 4.53 16.06 15.90
CA ALA A 8 3.14 15.72 16.14
C ALA A 8 2.33 15.63 14.84
N GLU A 9 2.57 16.52 13.87
CA GLU A 9 1.94 16.45 12.55
C GLU A 9 2.40 15.21 11.77
N MET A 10 3.70 14.92 11.79
CA MET A 10 4.25 13.70 11.17
C MET A 10 3.64 12.43 11.74
N LEU A 11 3.49 12.37 13.07
CA LEU A 11 2.87 11.26 13.77
C LEU A 11 1.38 11.14 13.44
N THR A 12 0.67 12.27 13.39
CA THR A 12 -0.75 12.30 13.04
C THR A 12 -0.97 11.80 11.61
N ILE A 13 -0.17 12.27 10.65
CA ILE A 13 -0.21 11.78 9.26
C ILE A 13 0.08 10.27 9.21
N THR A 14 1.12 9.82 9.91
CA THR A 14 1.43 8.39 9.95
C THR A 14 0.27 7.58 10.51
N HIS A 15 -0.32 8.00 11.63
CA HIS A 15 -1.43 7.30 12.27
C HIS A 15 -2.67 7.19 11.37
N THR A 16 -3.11 8.31 10.77
CA THR A 16 -4.33 8.35 9.97
C THR A 16 -4.18 7.60 8.64
N HIS A 17 -3.03 7.75 7.97
CA HIS A 17 -2.77 7.07 6.72
C HIS A 17 -2.47 5.57 6.94
N LEU A 18 -1.73 5.21 8.00
CA LEU A 18 -1.41 3.81 8.28
C LEU A 18 -2.69 3.00 8.53
N LEU A 19 -3.61 3.52 9.33
CA LEU A 19 -4.87 2.83 9.64
C LEU A 19 -5.74 2.66 8.39
N SER A 20 -5.94 3.73 7.61
CA SER A 20 -6.76 3.69 6.40
C SER A 20 -6.17 2.78 5.32
N MET A 21 -4.85 2.84 5.09
CA MET A 21 -4.17 1.96 4.14
C MET A 21 -4.24 0.48 4.58
N ALA A 22 -4.06 0.20 5.88
CA ALA A 22 -4.20 -1.15 6.41
C ALA A 22 -5.59 -1.73 6.14
N VAL A 23 -6.65 -0.93 6.37
CA VAL A 23 -8.03 -1.37 6.07
C VAL A 23 -8.22 -1.67 4.59
N ILE A 24 -7.75 -0.79 3.69
CA ILE A 24 -7.85 -0.99 2.24
C ILE A 24 -7.12 -2.27 1.79
N PHE A 25 -5.90 -2.51 2.29
CA PHE A 25 -5.11 -3.68 1.91
C PHE A 25 -5.62 -4.98 2.53
N VAL A 26 -6.23 -4.93 3.72
CA VAL A 26 -6.93 -6.08 4.29
C VAL A 26 -8.15 -6.43 3.44
N ILE A 27 -8.99 -5.45 3.08
CA ILE A 27 -10.20 -5.70 2.28
C ILE A 27 -9.85 -6.22 0.88
N SER A 28 -8.92 -5.57 0.19
CA SER A 28 -8.45 -6.05 -1.13
C SER A 28 -7.73 -7.39 -1.03
N GLY A 29 -6.99 -7.64 0.05
CA GLY A 29 -6.36 -8.93 0.33
C GLY A 29 -7.37 -10.06 0.53
N ILE A 30 -8.47 -9.81 1.25
CA ILE A 30 -9.59 -10.74 1.37
C ILE A 30 -10.21 -10.99 -0.01
N GLY A 31 -10.42 -9.96 -0.81
CA GLY A 31 -10.91 -10.11 -2.19
C GLY A 31 -10.04 -11.03 -3.04
N ILE A 32 -8.71 -10.89 -2.96
CA ILE A 32 -7.76 -11.78 -3.65
C ILE A 32 -7.74 -13.20 -3.09
N ALA A 33 -7.93 -13.36 -1.78
CA ALA A 33 -8.00 -14.68 -1.15
C ALA A 33 -9.19 -15.49 -1.70
N LEU A 34 -10.31 -14.81 -1.99
CA LEU A 34 -11.54 -15.39 -2.54
C LEU A 34 -11.47 -15.71 -4.05
N CYS A 35 -10.50 -15.17 -4.79
CA CYS A 35 -10.36 -15.50 -6.22
C CYS A 35 -9.91 -16.95 -6.42
N GLU A 36 -10.59 -17.75 -7.23
CA GLU A 36 -10.22 -19.15 -7.47
C GLU A 36 -9.15 -19.28 -8.57
N ARG A 37 -9.18 -18.41 -9.57
CA ARG A 37 -8.25 -18.47 -10.73
C ARG A 37 -6.83 -18.04 -10.40
N VAL A 38 -6.59 -17.42 -9.25
CA VAL A 38 -5.27 -16.94 -8.82
C VAL A 38 -4.56 -18.04 -8.04
N THR A 39 -3.36 -18.44 -8.48
CA THR A 39 -2.57 -19.45 -7.75
C THR A 39 -2.24 -19.01 -6.32
N GLU A 40 -2.25 -19.94 -5.37
CA GLU A 40 -1.97 -19.68 -3.94
C GLU A 40 -0.66 -18.92 -3.68
N ARG A 41 0.41 -19.20 -4.44
CA ARG A 41 1.68 -18.47 -4.33
C ARG A 41 1.53 -16.99 -4.67
N ARG A 42 0.77 -16.67 -5.73
CA ARG A 42 0.52 -15.28 -6.15
C ARG A 42 -0.41 -14.56 -5.19
N LYS A 43 -1.43 -15.23 -4.64
CA LYS A 43 -2.30 -14.67 -3.59
C LYS A 43 -1.48 -14.20 -2.40
N ARG A 44 -0.66 -15.10 -1.83
CA ARG A 44 0.19 -14.78 -0.67
C ARG A 44 1.09 -13.59 -0.92
N TRP A 45 1.73 -13.54 -2.09
CA TRP A 45 2.60 -12.42 -2.44
C TRP A 45 1.81 -11.11 -2.59
N LEU A 46 0.71 -11.11 -3.36
CA LEU A 46 -0.15 -9.92 -3.56
C LEU A 46 -0.78 -9.41 -2.25
N ILE A 47 -1.05 -10.30 -1.29
CA ILE A 47 -1.59 -9.92 0.02
C ILE A 47 -0.50 -9.33 0.92
N ALA A 48 0.70 -9.92 0.94
CA ALA A 48 1.76 -9.53 1.86
C ALA A 48 2.58 -8.31 1.39
N GLU A 49 2.82 -8.20 0.09
CA GLU A 49 3.62 -7.14 -0.55
C GLU A 49 3.23 -5.72 -0.10
N PRO A 50 1.94 -5.30 -0.12
CA PRO A 50 1.59 -3.91 0.16
C PRO A 50 1.89 -3.52 1.61
N PHE A 51 1.90 -4.46 2.57
CA PHE A 51 2.30 -4.15 3.95
C PHE A 51 3.81 -3.83 4.04
N GLY A 52 4.64 -4.54 3.28
CA GLY A 52 6.07 -4.26 3.20
C GLY A 52 6.33 -2.88 2.57
N ALA A 53 5.70 -2.61 1.42
CA ALA A 53 5.82 -1.32 0.75
C ALA A 53 5.30 -0.16 1.61
N LEU A 54 4.24 -0.37 2.39
CA LEU A 54 3.69 0.63 3.32
C LEU A 54 4.68 1.01 4.42
N LEU A 55 5.37 0.03 5.01
CA LEU A 55 6.44 0.29 5.97
C LEU A 55 7.59 1.07 5.36
N VAL A 56 7.96 0.77 4.11
CA VAL A 56 9.00 1.51 3.38
C VAL A 56 8.55 2.94 3.10
N SER A 57 7.32 3.17 2.65
CA SER A 57 6.80 4.52 2.36
C SER A 57 6.79 5.40 3.60
N PHE A 58 6.29 4.90 4.74
CA PHE A 58 6.35 5.67 5.97
C PHE A 58 7.79 5.89 6.42
N SER A 59 8.65 4.86 6.40
CA SER A 59 10.06 5.02 6.75
C SER A 59 10.75 6.08 5.89
N ALA A 60 10.52 6.09 4.57
CA ALA A 60 11.04 7.08 3.64
C ALA A 60 10.53 8.49 3.96
N MET A 61 9.26 8.63 4.33
CA MET A 61 8.68 9.92 4.74
C MET A 61 9.38 10.50 5.98
N TRP A 62 9.67 9.65 6.97
CA TRP A 62 10.41 10.05 8.17
C TRP A 62 11.88 10.33 7.86
N LEU A 63 12.56 9.50 7.07
CA LEU A 63 13.94 9.74 6.61
C LEU A 63 14.08 11.05 5.84
N MET A 64 13.14 11.33 4.93
CA MET A 64 13.11 12.58 4.17
C MET A 64 13.00 13.81 5.08
N ARG A 65 12.30 13.67 6.21
CA ARG A 65 12.05 14.76 7.14
C ARG A 65 13.19 15.00 8.13
N TYR A 66 13.84 13.93 8.60
CA TYR A 66 14.80 13.97 9.71
C TYR A 66 16.24 13.65 9.32
N VAL A 67 16.48 13.10 8.13
CA VAL A 67 17.82 12.73 7.65
C VAL A 67 18.20 13.57 6.43
N ASP A 68 17.54 13.37 5.29
CA ASP A 68 17.88 14.08 4.05
C ASP A 68 16.72 14.09 3.04
N ALA A 69 16.48 15.22 2.36
CA ALA A 69 15.46 15.33 1.32
C ALA A 69 15.65 14.35 0.14
N HIS A 70 16.87 13.84 -0.08
CA HIS A 70 17.18 12.85 -1.10
C HIS A 70 16.44 11.51 -0.94
N PHE A 71 15.78 11.23 0.20
CA PHE A 71 14.93 10.05 0.34
C PHE A 71 13.56 10.16 -0.37
N SER A 72 13.27 11.28 -1.05
CA SER A 72 12.02 11.47 -1.81
C SER A 72 11.78 10.38 -2.85
N TRP A 73 12.81 9.94 -3.57
CA TRP A 73 12.67 8.87 -4.57
C TRP A 73 12.23 7.54 -3.95
N LEU A 74 12.64 7.26 -2.71
CA LEU A 74 12.27 6.03 -2.00
C LEU A 74 10.79 6.08 -1.60
N LEU A 75 10.31 7.26 -1.20
CA LEU A 75 8.89 7.49 -0.93
C LEU A 75 8.07 7.33 -2.21
N GLU A 76 8.49 7.94 -3.31
CA GLU A 76 7.81 7.86 -4.61
C GLU A 76 7.78 6.43 -5.14
N ALA A 77 8.91 5.74 -5.14
CA ALA A 77 9.02 4.36 -5.62
C ALA A 77 8.15 3.39 -4.81
N SER A 78 8.21 3.46 -3.48
CA SER A 78 7.37 2.61 -2.62
C SER A 78 5.88 2.92 -2.77
N SER A 79 5.51 4.19 -2.92
CA SER A 79 4.13 4.60 -3.16
C SER A 79 3.61 4.14 -4.53
N ALA A 80 4.46 4.17 -5.56
CA ALA A 80 4.13 3.64 -6.88
C ALA A 80 3.89 2.12 -6.84
N VAL A 81 4.71 1.39 -6.09
CA VAL A 81 4.53 -0.06 -5.88
C VAL A 81 3.20 -0.34 -5.18
N LEU A 82 2.86 0.39 -4.10
CA LEU A 82 1.56 0.27 -3.43
C LEU A 82 0.38 0.47 -4.39
N ALA A 83 0.45 1.53 -5.21
CA ALA A 83 -0.60 1.83 -6.17
C ALA A 83 -0.72 0.74 -7.25
N MET A 84 0.41 0.27 -7.80
CA MET A 84 0.43 -0.81 -8.78
C MET A 84 -0.16 -2.11 -8.20
N THR A 85 0.21 -2.47 -6.98
CA THR A 85 -0.34 -3.65 -6.31
C THR A 85 -1.84 -3.51 -6.10
N PHE A 86 -2.31 -2.36 -5.61
CA PHE A 86 -3.74 -2.12 -5.44
C PHE A 86 -4.54 -2.22 -6.75
N TYR A 87 -4.02 -1.63 -7.84
CA TYR A 87 -4.66 -1.73 -9.15
C TYR A 87 -4.68 -3.14 -9.69
N LEU A 88 -3.58 -3.89 -9.52
CA LEU A 88 -3.51 -5.29 -9.92
C LEU A 88 -4.50 -6.14 -9.12
N GLN A 89 -4.57 -5.95 -7.80
CA GLN A 89 -5.53 -6.66 -6.94
C GLN A 89 -6.97 -6.38 -7.40
N SER A 90 -7.31 -5.10 -7.59
CA SER A 90 -8.63 -4.67 -8.05
C SER A 90 -8.98 -5.24 -9.43
N TYR A 91 -8.04 -5.22 -10.38
CA TYR A 91 -8.23 -5.83 -11.70
C TYR A 91 -8.51 -7.34 -11.62
N LEU A 92 -7.75 -8.07 -10.80
CA LEU A 92 -7.94 -9.52 -10.64
C LEU A 92 -9.29 -9.85 -10.01
N ILE A 93 -9.72 -9.10 -8.99
CA ILE A 93 -11.03 -9.26 -8.35
C ILE A 93 -12.15 -9.01 -9.36
N LEU A 94 -12.10 -7.89 -10.09
CA LEU A 94 -13.12 -7.57 -11.10
C LEU A 94 -13.15 -8.58 -12.25
N ARG A 95 -11.98 -9.11 -12.65
CA ARG A 95 -11.89 -10.16 -13.65
C ARG A 95 -12.55 -11.45 -13.17
N GLU A 96 -12.33 -11.82 -11.91
CA GLU A 96 -12.95 -12.99 -11.31
C GLU A 96 -14.48 -12.88 -11.33
N LEU A 97 -15.02 -11.74 -10.87
CA LEU A 97 -16.47 -11.48 -10.83
C LEU A 97 -17.12 -11.47 -12.22
N ARG A 98 -16.42 -10.94 -13.23
CA ARG A 98 -16.96 -10.95 -14.61
C ARG A 98 -17.04 -12.36 -15.18
N ASP A 99 -16.07 -13.20 -14.84
CA ASP A 99 -15.94 -14.52 -15.42
C ASP A 99 -16.63 -15.60 -14.56
N GLU A 100 -17.44 -15.23 -13.56
CA GLU A 100 -18.30 -16.15 -12.79
C GLU A 100 -19.23 -16.91 -13.75
N PRO A 101 -19.15 -18.26 -13.82
CA PRO A 101 -20.15 -19.03 -14.52
C PRO A 101 -21.45 -18.96 -13.70
N THR A 102 -22.51 -18.40 -14.29
CA THR A 102 -23.88 -18.54 -13.78
C THR A 102 -24.26 -19.99 -13.53
#